data_AF-A0AAF0GT60-F1
#
_entry.id   AF-A0AAF0GT60-F1
#
_cell.length_a   1.000
_cell.length_b   1.000
_cell.length_c   1.000
_cell.angle_alpha   90.00
_cell.angle_beta   90.00
_cell.angle_gamma   90.00
#
_symmetry.space_group_name_H-M   'P 1'
#
loop_
_entity.id
_entity.type
_entity.pdbx_description
1 polymer ?
#
loop_
_entity_poly.entity_id
_entity_poly.type
_entity_poly.pdbx_seq_one_letter_code
_entity_poly.pdbx_strand_id
1 'polypeptide(L)'
;MQTRKIIIDCDPGIDDTLALNLAIQSPEVEVVALTIVCGNVPVEIGVDNAFKCLERLGRLDIPVYAGAAQPLKKTFVSAQDTHGMDGLGDSHIPRQTTTKAAEQSAADFLATTFKAPCDISIIALGPLTNIATALTLNAQLGANCARFVSMGGTYKSHGNCSPVAEFNYWSDPEAALAVYEHLNQKIEMIGLDVTREIVFTPTLLAYCQRINPEVGDYLAAITQFYFDFHWQYEHIIGCVINDPLAVAYFIDPTLCQGFESYTTVETTGISIGQTLVDRFDFWHRPINSLILTEVDTNRFFEQFLTVVLNAQASIIKTDLKKLR
;
A
#
# COMPACT_ATOMS: atom_id res chain seq x y z
N MET A 1 5.65 5.87 -23.09
CA MET A 1 6.19 6.53 -21.88
C MET A 1 7.36 5.70 -21.38
N GLN A 2 8.33 6.30 -20.69
CA GLN A 2 9.42 5.55 -20.06
C GLN A 2 8.87 4.78 -18.86
N THR A 3 9.16 3.49 -18.77
CA THR A 3 8.81 2.66 -17.61
C THR A 3 9.61 3.12 -16.40
N ARG A 4 8.93 3.36 -15.27
CA ARG A 4 9.53 3.87 -14.02
C ARG A 4 9.83 2.73 -13.06
N LYS A 5 11.03 2.69 -12.49
CA LYS A 5 11.42 1.65 -11.54
C LYS A 5 10.86 1.95 -10.16
N ILE A 6 10.27 0.94 -9.53
CA ILE A 6 9.69 1.05 -8.19
C ILE A 6 10.15 -0.10 -7.29
N ILE A 7 10.38 0.23 -6.03
CA ILE A 7 10.42 -0.72 -4.93
C ILE A 7 9.10 -0.59 -4.17
N ILE A 8 8.47 -1.71 -3.86
CA ILE A 8 7.26 -1.74 -3.05
C ILE A 8 7.64 -2.28 -1.66
N ASP A 9 7.41 -1.46 -0.64
CA ASP A 9 7.55 -1.84 0.77
C ASP A 9 6.16 -2.13 1.34
N CYS A 10 5.86 -3.38 1.65
CA CYS A 10 4.50 -3.83 1.94
C CYS A 10 4.46 -4.93 3.00
N ASP A 11 3.26 -5.28 3.45
CA ASP A 11 3.00 -6.28 4.48
C ASP A 11 1.89 -7.24 4.03
N PRO A 12 2.13 -8.02 2.95
CA PRO A 12 1.09 -8.55 2.07
C PRO A 12 -0.14 -9.15 2.75
N GLY A 13 -1.14 -8.29 2.91
CA GLY A 13 -2.53 -8.62 3.15
C GLY A 13 -3.34 -8.65 1.85
N ILE A 14 -4.65 -8.71 1.99
CA ILE A 14 -5.63 -8.72 0.90
C ILE A 14 -5.41 -7.55 -0.08
N ASP A 15 -5.42 -6.29 0.37
CA ASP A 15 -5.29 -5.12 -0.51
C ASP A 15 -3.87 -4.84 -0.99
N ASP A 16 -2.83 -5.12 -0.20
CA ASP A 16 -1.44 -5.14 -0.68
C ASP A 16 -1.31 -6.07 -1.89
N THR A 17 -1.93 -7.26 -1.81
CA THR A 17 -1.86 -8.25 -2.87
C THR A 17 -2.57 -7.75 -4.13
N LEU A 18 -3.68 -7.01 -3.99
CA LEU A 18 -4.31 -6.32 -5.12
C LEU A 18 -3.39 -5.24 -5.71
N ALA A 19 -2.66 -4.51 -4.87
CA ALA A 19 -1.71 -3.51 -5.31
C ALA A 19 -0.51 -4.12 -6.05
N LEU A 20 -0.01 -5.26 -5.57
CA LEU A 20 1.03 -6.06 -6.26
C LEU A 20 0.52 -6.57 -7.62
N ASN A 21 -0.71 -7.10 -7.68
CA ASN A 21 -1.33 -7.53 -8.94
C ASN A 21 -1.44 -6.35 -9.93
N LEU A 22 -1.79 -5.15 -9.47
CA LEU A 22 -1.83 -3.95 -10.31
C LEU A 22 -0.41 -3.55 -10.76
N ALA A 23 0.53 -3.39 -9.83
CA ALA A 23 1.88 -2.87 -10.11
C ALA A 23 2.67 -3.77 -11.06
N ILE A 24 2.67 -5.08 -10.79
CA ILE A 24 3.48 -6.05 -11.55
C ILE A 24 2.99 -6.20 -12.99
N GLN A 25 1.69 -6.01 -13.23
CA GLN A 25 1.07 -6.11 -14.56
C GLN A 25 0.98 -4.76 -15.29
N SER A 26 1.32 -3.65 -14.64
CA SER A 26 1.24 -2.30 -15.24
C SER A 26 2.50 -1.97 -16.06
N PRO A 27 2.39 -1.68 -17.38
CA PRO A 27 3.55 -1.40 -18.23
C PRO A 27 4.26 -0.07 -17.92
N GLU A 28 3.60 0.84 -17.20
CA GLU A 28 4.15 2.14 -16.80
C GLU A 28 5.21 2.05 -15.69
N VAL A 29 5.28 0.90 -15.01
CA VAL A 29 6.21 0.66 -13.90
C VAL A 29 6.95 -0.67 -14.04
N GLU A 30 8.14 -0.73 -13.47
CA GLU A 30 8.95 -1.94 -13.32
C GLU A 30 9.19 -2.15 -11.83
N VAL A 31 8.56 -3.17 -11.25
CA VAL A 31 8.81 -3.58 -9.87
C VAL A 31 10.16 -4.27 -9.81
N VAL A 32 11.16 -3.61 -9.21
CA VAL A 32 12.54 -4.12 -9.15
C VAL A 32 12.84 -4.92 -7.89
N ALA A 33 12.06 -4.72 -6.82
CA ALA A 33 12.14 -5.51 -5.59
C ALA A 33 10.87 -5.32 -4.75
N LEU A 34 10.59 -6.31 -3.91
CA LEU A 34 9.64 -6.21 -2.81
C LEU A 34 10.40 -6.24 -1.48
N THR A 35 10.08 -5.31 -0.58
CA THR A 35 10.55 -5.33 0.81
C THR A 35 9.36 -5.58 1.72
N ILE A 36 9.47 -6.56 2.62
CA ILE A 36 8.34 -7.03 3.43
C ILE A 36 8.51 -6.58 4.87
N VAL A 37 7.48 -5.97 5.45
CA VAL A 37 7.44 -5.55 6.86
C VAL A 37 6.35 -6.31 7.61
N CYS A 38 6.42 -6.37 8.95
CA CYS A 38 5.28 -6.78 9.75
C CYS A 38 4.19 -5.69 9.76
N GLY A 39 2.93 -6.11 9.71
CA GLY A 39 1.78 -5.20 9.78
C GLY A 39 0.48 -6.01 9.80
N ASN A 40 -0.20 -6.12 8.67
CA ASN A 40 -1.40 -6.94 8.48
C ASN A 40 -1.20 -8.35 9.02
N VAL A 41 -0.02 -8.93 8.77
CA VAL A 41 0.41 -10.23 9.25
C VAL A 41 1.86 -10.20 9.80
N PRO A 42 2.29 -11.21 10.57
CA PRO A 42 3.70 -11.44 10.84
C PRO A 42 4.52 -11.48 9.54
N VAL A 43 5.75 -10.97 9.58
CA VAL A 43 6.60 -10.77 8.39
C VAL A 43 6.82 -12.08 7.61
N GLU A 44 6.89 -13.23 8.28
CA GLU A 44 7.05 -14.53 7.64
C GLU A 44 5.84 -14.92 6.78
N ILE A 45 4.63 -14.59 7.23
CA ILE A 45 3.40 -14.80 6.47
C ILE A 45 3.34 -13.80 5.31
N GLY A 46 3.71 -12.55 5.53
CA GLY A 46 3.80 -11.53 4.48
C GLY A 46 4.76 -11.93 3.36
N VAL A 47 5.93 -12.49 3.70
CA VAL A 47 6.89 -13.02 2.72
C VAL A 47 6.29 -14.17 1.95
N ASP A 48 5.58 -15.08 2.62
CA ASP A 48 4.89 -16.19 1.97
C ASP A 48 3.83 -15.71 0.96
N ASN A 49 3.04 -14.71 1.35
CA ASN A 49 2.01 -14.09 0.52
C ASN A 49 2.60 -13.32 -0.67
N ALA A 50 3.72 -12.61 -0.48
CA ALA A 50 4.46 -12.00 -1.59
C ALA A 50 4.84 -13.05 -2.64
N PHE A 51 5.38 -14.19 -2.21
CA PHE A 51 5.74 -15.27 -3.13
C PHE A 51 4.53 -15.88 -3.82
N LYS A 52 3.40 -16.13 -3.12
CA LYS A 52 2.16 -16.59 -3.77
C LYS A 52 1.72 -15.64 -4.89
N CYS A 53 1.80 -14.33 -4.65
CA CYS A 53 1.49 -13.32 -5.66
C CYS A 53 2.45 -13.38 -6.85
N LEU A 54 3.77 -13.45 -6.60
CA LEU A 54 4.78 -13.54 -7.65
C LEU A 54 4.66 -14.83 -8.47
N GLU A 55 4.37 -15.96 -7.84
CA GLU A 55 4.12 -17.24 -8.51
C GLU A 55 2.94 -17.16 -9.47
N ARG A 56 1.81 -16.66 -8.96
CA ARG A 56 0.58 -16.50 -9.73
C ARG A 56 0.81 -15.64 -10.98
N LEU A 57 1.63 -14.60 -10.86
CA LEU A 57 1.93 -13.66 -11.94
C LEU A 57 3.13 -14.10 -12.81
N GLY A 58 3.77 -15.23 -12.50
CA GLY A 58 4.94 -15.71 -13.23
C GLY A 58 6.17 -14.79 -13.11
N ARG A 59 6.30 -14.07 -11.98
CA ARG A 59 7.31 -13.03 -11.74
C ARG A 59 8.26 -13.33 -10.57
N LEU A 60 8.63 -14.60 -10.42
CA LEU A 60 9.63 -15.05 -9.43
C LEU A 60 11.05 -14.49 -9.68
N ASP A 61 11.26 -13.75 -10.78
CA ASP A 61 12.47 -12.96 -11.02
C ASP A 61 12.59 -11.74 -10.11
N ILE A 62 11.48 -11.24 -9.54
CA ILE A 62 11.48 -10.10 -8.63
C ILE A 62 12.02 -10.56 -7.26
N PRO A 63 13.12 -9.97 -6.75
CA PRO A 63 13.66 -10.32 -5.45
C PRO A 63 12.75 -9.83 -4.32
N VAL A 64 12.61 -10.67 -3.29
CA VAL A 64 11.88 -10.36 -2.05
C VAL A 64 12.88 -10.27 -0.91
N TYR A 65 12.80 -9.19 -0.12
CA TYR A 65 13.64 -8.96 1.05
C TYR A 65 12.78 -8.95 2.30
N ALA A 66 13.05 -9.85 3.25
CA ALA A 66 12.38 -9.82 4.54
C ALA A 66 12.91 -8.67 5.39
N GLY A 67 12.02 -7.94 6.04
CA GLY A 67 12.32 -6.76 6.84
C GLY A 67 12.00 -6.94 8.31
N ALA A 68 11.55 -5.86 8.94
CA ALA A 68 11.31 -5.83 10.37
C ALA A 68 10.15 -6.77 10.76
N ALA A 69 10.38 -7.58 11.80
CA ALA A 69 9.39 -8.46 12.40
C ALA A 69 8.60 -7.81 13.54
N GLN A 70 8.99 -6.60 13.96
CA GLN A 70 8.37 -5.80 15.02
C GLN A 70 8.47 -4.31 14.69
N PRO A 71 7.51 -3.48 15.14
CA PRO A 71 7.65 -2.02 15.15
C PRO A 71 8.89 -1.56 15.95
N LEU A 72 9.34 -0.32 15.74
CA LEU A 72 10.53 0.24 16.40
C LEU A 72 10.43 0.26 17.94
N LYS A 73 9.22 0.48 18.46
CA LYS A 73 9.01 0.63 19.92
C LYS A 73 7.70 0.06 20.42
N LYS A 74 6.59 0.26 19.69
CA LYS A 74 5.29 -0.32 20.02
C LYS A 74 5.32 -1.85 19.91
N THR A 75 4.56 -2.54 20.76
CA THR A 75 4.35 -3.99 20.62
C THR A 75 3.59 -4.28 19.33
N PHE A 76 4.07 -5.25 18.54
CA PHE A 76 3.40 -5.68 17.32
C PHE A 76 1.96 -6.16 17.61
N VAL A 77 1.04 -5.69 16.78
CA VAL A 77 -0.36 -6.14 16.72
C VAL A 77 -0.66 -6.35 15.25
N SER A 78 -1.06 -7.57 14.88
CA SER A 78 -1.45 -7.88 13.51
C SER A 78 -2.90 -7.44 13.23
N ALA A 79 -3.26 -7.34 11.94
CA ALA A 79 -4.63 -7.17 11.47
C ALA A 79 -5.19 -8.49 10.89
N GLN A 80 -4.81 -9.63 11.45
CA GLN A 80 -5.32 -10.95 11.00
C GLN A 80 -6.83 -11.12 11.26
N ASP A 81 -7.41 -10.33 12.16
CA ASP A 81 -8.87 -10.22 12.34
C ASP A 81 -9.58 -9.55 11.15
N THR A 82 -8.81 -8.87 10.30
CA THR A 82 -9.25 -8.10 9.14
C THR A 82 -8.85 -8.79 7.83
N HIS A 83 -7.64 -9.38 7.78
CA HIS A 83 -7.07 -10.01 6.58
C HIS A 83 -7.09 -11.55 6.60
N GLY A 84 -7.62 -12.17 7.65
CA GLY A 84 -7.56 -13.63 7.86
C GLY A 84 -6.24 -14.08 8.48
N MET A 85 -6.20 -15.32 8.98
CA MET A 85 -5.01 -15.85 9.65
C MET A 85 -3.86 -16.10 8.67
N ASP A 86 -4.17 -16.36 7.41
CA ASP A 86 -3.18 -16.44 6.34
C ASP A 86 -2.86 -15.09 5.66
N GLY A 87 -3.53 -14.00 6.05
CA GLY A 87 -3.41 -12.66 5.44
C GLY A 87 -4.09 -12.50 4.08
N LEU A 88 -4.66 -13.57 3.52
CA LEU A 88 -5.32 -13.59 2.22
C LEU A 88 -6.77 -14.08 2.33
N GLY A 89 -7.47 -13.63 3.38
CA GLY A 89 -8.89 -13.92 3.60
C GLY A 89 -9.19 -15.37 3.92
N ASP A 90 -8.24 -16.09 4.52
CA ASP A 90 -8.31 -17.54 4.77
C ASP A 90 -8.59 -18.33 3.47
N SER A 91 -8.04 -17.83 2.35
CA SER A 91 -8.18 -18.45 1.03
C SER A 91 -7.46 -19.80 0.92
N HIS A 92 -6.53 -20.09 1.83
CA HIS A 92 -5.74 -21.34 1.85
C HIS A 92 -4.97 -21.61 0.56
N ILE A 93 -4.65 -20.56 -0.20
CA ILE A 93 -3.87 -20.66 -1.44
C ILE A 93 -2.46 -21.17 -1.07
N PRO A 94 -2.05 -22.34 -1.58
CA PRO A 94 -0.75 -22.89 -1.26
C PRO A 94 0.34 -22.18 -2.07
N ARG A 95 1.46 -21.88 -1.42
CA ARG A 95 2.70 -21.57 -2.12
C ARG A 95 3.29 -22.84 -2.72
N GLN A 96 3.70 -22.79 -3.98
CA GLN A 96 4.24 -23.97 -4.69
C GLN A 96 5.77 -23.98 -4.77
N THR A 97 6.38 -22.81 -4.69
CA THR A 97 7.81 -22.57 -4.90
C THR A 97 8.58 -22.69 -3.60
N THR A 98 9.83 -23.12 -3.74
CA THR A 98 10.83 -23.12 -2.67
C THR A 98 11.78 -21.92 -2.73
N THR A 99 11.58 -20.99 -3.69
CA THR A 99 12.33 -19.72 -3.77
C THR A 99 12.32 -19.04 -2.42
N LYS A 100 13.45 -18.57 -1.93
CA LYS A 100 13.54 -17.88 -0.63
C LYS A 100 13.69 -16.38 -0.82
N ALA A 101 13.32 -15.62 0.20
CA ALA A 101 13.73 -14.23 0.29
C ALA A 101 15.26 -14.12 0.25
N ALA A 102 15.77 -12.98 -0.20
CA ALA A 102 17.19 -12.69 -0.18
C ALA A 102 17.74 -12.73 1.26
N GLU A 103 19.03 -13.09 1.40
CA GLU A 103 19.69 -13.14 2.72
C GLU A 103 19.86 -11.74 3.34
N GLN A 104 19.95 -10.70 2.50
CA GLN A 104 20.03 -9.32 2.94
C GLN A 104 18.69 -8.86 3.52
N SER A 105 18.73 -8.09 4.61
CA SER A 105 17.51 -7.48 5.18
C SER A 105 16.94 -6.40 4.26
N ALA A 106 15.63 -6.16 4.34
CA ALA A 106 14.96 -5.07 3.61
C ALA A 106 15.62 -3.71 3.88
N ALA A 107 15.93 -3.41 5.15
CA ALA A 107 16.55 -2.14 5.54
C ALA A 107 17.96 -1.98 4.94
N ASP A 108 18.79 -3.02 4.96
CA ASP A 108 20.13 -2.99 4.35
C ASP A 108 20.07 -2.84 2.83
N PHE A 109 19.10 -3.51 2.20
CA PHE A 109 18.85 -3.43 0.77
C PHE A 109 18.43 -2.01 0.36
N LEU A 110 17.44 -1.43 1.04
CA LEU A 110 16.99 -0.05 0.82
C LEU A 110 18.14 0.94 1.04
N ALA A 111 18.84 0.83 2.18
CA ALA A 111 19.97 1.70 2.50
C ALA A 111 21.07 1.61 1.44
N THR A 112 21.36 0.42 0.91
CA THR A 112 22.36 0.22 -0.14
C THR A 112 21.90 0.73 -1.50
N THR A 113 20.65 0.47 -1.87
CA THR A 113 20.07 0.88 -3.16
C THR A 113 20.10 2.39 -3.34
N PHE A 114 19.81 3.13 -2.27
CA PHE A 114 19.77 4.58 -2.27
C PHE A 114 21.04 5.24 -1.72
N LYS A 115 22.22 4.60 -1.82
CA LYS A 115 23.53 5.20 -1.44
C LYS A 115 23.92 6.40 -2.29
N ALA A 116 23.43 6.46 -3.53
CA ALA A 116 23.61 7.56 -4.46
C ALA A 116 22.28 7.80 -5.20
N PRO A 117 22.08 9.00 -5.79
CA PRO A 117 20.86 9.31 -6.53
C PRO A 117 20.59 8.28 -7.63
N CYS A 118 19.36 7.79 -7.70
CA CYS A 118 18.92 6.84 -8.73
C CYS A 118 17.48 7.12 -9.17
N ASP A 119 17.12 6.62 -10.36
CA ASP A 119 15.77 6.76 -10.91
C ASP A 119 14.85 5.62 -10.43
N ILE A 120 14.85 5.37 -9.12
CA ILE A 120 14.00 4.36 -8.45
C ILE A 120 13.14 5.08 -7.43
N SER A 121 11.84 4.82 -7.45
CA SER A 121 10.88 5.35 -6.47
C SER A 121 10.51 4.28 -5.45
N ILE A 122 9.97 4.71 -4.31
CA ILE A 122 9.43 3.82 -3.27
C ILE A 122 7.92 4.03 -3.20
N ILE A 123 7.17 2.93 -3.16
CA ILE A 123 5.77 2.91 -2.77
C ILE A 123 5.69 2.09 -1.47
N ALA A 124 5.47 2.77 -0.36
CA ALA A 124 5.27 2.15 0.95
C ALA A 124 3.76 1.92 1.17
N LEU A 125 3.36 0.66 1.25
CA LEU A 125 1.98 0.20 1.46
C LEU A 125 1.74 -0.26 2.89
N GLY A 126 2.80 -0.54 3.65
CA GLY A 126 2.72 -0.98 5.04
C GLY A 126 3.31 -0.01 6.07
N PRO A 127 3.46 -0.47 7.33
CA PRO A 127 4.15 0.29 8.37
C PRO A 127 5.57 0.71 7.94
N LEU A 128 5.93 1.95 8.25
CA LEU A 128 7.17 2.58 7.75
C LEU A 128 8.46 2.08 8.44
N THR A 129 8.42 0.97 9.17
CA THR A 129 9.53 0.44 9.99
C THR A 129 10.77 0.14 9.15
N ASN A 130 10.61 -0.48 7.98
CA ASN A 130 11.74 -0.76 7.07
C ASN A 130 12.39 0.53 6.59
N ILE A 131 11.58 1.52 6.21
CA ILE A 131 12.05 2.83 5.74
C ILE A 131 12.78 3.58 6.85
N ALA A 132 12.19 3.67 8.05
CA ALA A 132 12.81 4.31 9.21
C ALA A 132 14.13 3.65 9.59
N THR A 133 14.18 2.31 9.60
CA THR A 133 15.40 1.55 9.87
C THR A 133 16.46 1.82 8.79
N ALA A 134 16.08 1.82 7.51
CA ALA A 134 16.99 2.12 6.41
C ALA A 134 17.56 3.55 6.50
N LEU A 135 16.77 4.54 6.96
CA LEU A 135 17.23 5.90 7.18
C LEU A 135 18.31 6.01 8.28
N THR A 136 18.29 5.13 9.28
CA THR A 136 19.37 5.06 10.29
C THR A 136 20.70 4.58 9.68
N LEU A 137 20.62 3.71 8.67
CA LEU A 137 21.79 3.17 7.95
C LEU A 137 22.25 4.11 6.83
N ASN A 138 21.33 4.86 6.24
CA ASN A 138 21.58 5.81 5.15
C ASN A 138 20.59 6.99 5.21
N ALA A 139 21.02 8.08 5.86
CA ALA A 139 20.24 9.31 5.97
C ALA A 139 20.01 10.04 4.62
N GLN A 140 20.69 9.64 3.54
CA GLN A 140 20.48 10.20 2.19
C GLN A 140 19.44 9.42 1.38
N LEU A 141 18.83 8.35 1.94
CA LEU A 141 17.91 7.48 1.23
C LEU A 141 16.81 8.25 0.49
N GLY A 142 16.08 9.13 1.18
CA GLY A 142 14.98 9.84 0.53
C GLY A 142 15.45 10.91 -0.45
N ALA A 143 16.57 11.60 -0.17
CA ALA A 143 17.16 12.53 -1.13
C ALA A 143 17.65 11.85 -2.43
N ASN A 144 17.96 10.55 -2.35
CA ASN A 144 18.45 9.76 -3.46
C ASN A 144 17.35 8.96 -4.19
N CYS A 145 16.14 8.85 -3.62
CA CYS A 145 15.01 8.22 -4.29
C CYS A 145 14.25 9.23 -5.16
N ALA A 146 13.75 8.78 -6.30
CA ALA A 146 13.12 9.66 -7.29
C ALA A 146 11.78 10.23 -6.79
N ARG A 147 10.96 9.39 -6.15
CA ARG A 147 9.69 9.74 -5.51
C ARG A 147 9.43 8.82 -4.33
N PHE A 148 8.66 9.30 -3.37
CA PHE A 148 8.22 8.53 -2.21
C PHE A 148 6.69 8.66 -2.03
N VAL A 149 5.99 7.56 -2.27
CA VAL A 149 4.54 7.44 -2.11
C VAL A 149 4.27 6.55 -0.90
N SER A 150 3.39 6.97 0.00
CA SER A 150 3.01 6.18 1.18
C SER A 150 1.50 6.09 1.27
N MET A 151 0.96 4.86 1.31
CA MET A 151 -0.40 4.61 1.77
C MET A 151 -0.37 4.62 3.29
N GLY A 152 -1.11 5.55 3.88
CA GLY A 152 -1.20 5.67 5.33
C GLY A 152 -1.62 7.06 5.79
N GLY A 153 -2.01 7.14 7.05
CA GLY A 153 -2.46 8.37 7.68
C GLY A 153 -3.88 8.81 7.30
N THR A 154 -4.32 9.89 7.93
CA THR A 154 -5.62 10.53 7.72
C THR A 154 -5.56 12.02 8.07
N TYR A 155 -6.25 12.86 7.30
CA TYR A 155 -6.38 14.28 7.58
C TYR A 155 -7.79 14.67 8.03
N LYS A 156 -8.80 14.49 7.18
CA LYS A 156 -10.21 14.82 7.48
C LYS A 156 -11.05 13.59 7.77
N SER A 157 -10.58 12.41 7.38
CA SER A 157 -11.29 11.16 7.66
C SER A 157 -11.12 10.74 9.12
N HIS A 158 -12.00 9.86 9.58
CA HIS A 158 -11.75 9.08 10.80
C HIS A 158 -10.71 7.98 10.53
N GLY A 159 -10.04 7.56 11.59
CA GLY A 159 -9.12 6.42 11.55
C GLY A 159 -9.85 5.08 11.32
N ASN A 160 -9.08 4.01 11.10
CA ASN A 160 -9.57 2.64 10.97
C ASN A 160 -9.06 1.71 12.09
N CYS A 161 -7.98 2.09 12.79
CA CYS A 161 -7.47 1.37 13.95
C CYS A 161 -7.91 2.01 15.28
N SER A 162 -8.01 3.34 15.28
CA SER A 162 -8.62 4.13 16.34
C SER A 162 -9.50 5.21 15.71
N PRO A 163 -10.26 6.00 16.50
CA PRO A 163 -11.05 7.09 15.94
C PRO A 163 -10.23 8.09 15.10
N VAL A 164 -8.91 8.20 15.36
CA VAL A 164 -8.04 9.22 14.76
C VAL A 164 -6.85 8.66 13.97
N ALA A 165 -6.52 7.38 14.11
CA ALA A 165 -5.31 6.80 13.54
C ALA A 165 -5.63 5.75 12.46
N GLU A 166 -4.88 5.85 11.37
CA GLU A 166 -4.83 4.87 10.31
C GLU A 166 -3.83 3.76 10.68
N PHE A 167 -4.12 2.51 10.29
CA PHE A 167 -3.43 1.30 10.70
C PHE A 167 -1.91 1.32 10.48
N ASN A 168 -1.41 1.65 9.28
CA ASN A 168 0.02 1.61 8.97
C ASN A 168 0.81 2.53 9.89
N TYR A 169 0.34 3.77 10.07
CA TYR A 169 1.01 4.72 10.95
C TYR A 169 0.75 4.45 12.43
N TRP A 170 -0.38 3.84 12.79
CA TRP A 170 -0.64 3.36 14.16
C TRP A 170 0.19 2.13 14.53
N SER A 171 0.52 1.28 13.55
CA SER A 171 1.29 0.06 13.77
C SER A 171 2.70 0.39 14.25
N ASP A 172 3.34 1.38 13.61
CA ASP A 172 4.64 1.92 14.01
C ASP A 172 4.68 3.46 13.93
N PRO A 173 4.12 4.17 14.93
CA PRO A 173 4.04 5.63 14.92
C PRO A 173 5.42 6.27 15.09
N GLU A 174 6.34 5.61 15.80
CA GLU A 174 7.73 6.07 15.88
C GLU A 174 8.44 6.02 14.52
N ALA A 175 8.23 4.94 13.74
CA ALA A 175 8.77 4.88 12.39
C ALA A 175 8.15 5.93 11.49
N ALA A 176 6.82 6.10 11.54
CA ALA A 176 6.13 7.12 10.75
C ALA A 176 6.66 8.52 11.09
N LEU A 177 6.75 8.90 12.37
CA LEU A 177 7.34 10.16 12.80
C LEU A 177 8.77 10.32 12.25
N ALA A 178 9.63 9.31 12.42
CA ALA A 178 11.01 9.36 11.96
C ALA A 178 11.13 9.56 10.44
N VAL A 179 10.26 8.93 9.64
CA VAL A 179 10.22 9.13 8.18
C VAL A 179 9.77 10.55 7.83
N TYR A 180 8.70 11.07 8.44
CA TYR A 180 8.26 12.46 8.22
C TYR A 180 9.32 13.51 8.61
N GLU A 181 10.16 13.21 9.60
CA GLU A 181 11.23 14.11 10.06
C GLU A 181 12.54 13.99 9.29
N HIS A 182 12.88 12.80 8.77
CA HIS A 182 14.24 12.51 8.30
C HIS A 182 14.36 12.01 6.86
N LEU A 183 13.24 11.76 6.16
CA LEU A 183 13.30 11.27 4.78
C LEU A 183 13.99 12.26 3.83
N ASN A 184 13.88 13.57 4.08
CA ASN A 184 14.40 14.62 3.18
C ASN A 184 13.89 14.51 1.73
N GLN A 185 12.66 14.02 1.58
CA GLN A 185 11.88 13.93 0.35
C GLN A 185 10.43 14.23 0.69
N LYS A 186 9.68 14.78 -0.26
CA LYS A 186 8.25 15.01 -0.08
C LYS A 186 7.53 13.66 0.00
N ILE A 187 6.81 13.42 1.08
CA ILE A 187 5.95 12.24 1.23
C ILE A 187 4.62 12.52 0.55
N GLU A 188 4.32 11.79 -0.50
CA GLU A 188 3.00 11.81 -1.11
C GLU A 188 2.12 10.86 -0.30
N MET A 189 1.22 11.41 0.53
CA MET A 189 0.42 10.69 1.52
C MET A 189 -0.95 10.34 0.93
N ILE A 190 -1.18 9.04 0.75
CA ILE A 190 -2.41 8.46 0.23
C ILE A 190 -3.17 7.95 1.45
N GLY A 191 -3.82 8.89 2.15
CA GLY A 191 -4.51 8.63 3.40
C GLY A 191 -5.97 8.19 3.22
N LEU A 192 -6.62 7.92 4.34
CA LEU A 192 -8.02 7.49 4.40
C LEU A 192 -9.01 8.48 3.75
N ASP A 193 -8.62 9.74 3.62
CA ASP A 193 -9.37 10.78 2.92
C ASP A 193 -9.74 10.41 1.48
N VAL A 194 -8.88 9.65 0.78
CA VAL A 194 -9.10 9.22 -0.61
C VAL A 194 -9.29 7.72 -0.72
N THR A 195 -8.64 6.91 0.11
CA THR A 195 -8.71 5.45 -0.04
C THR A 195 -10.10 4.92 0.30
N ARG A 196 -10.80 5.51 1.27
CA ARG A 196 -12.16 5.11 1.66
C ARG A 196 -13.20 5.26 0.55
N GLU A 197 -12.92 6.08 -0.48
CA GLU A 197 -13.78 6.19 -1.66
C GLU A 197 -13.62 5.00 -2.63
N ILE A 198 -12.56 4.20 -2.47
CA ILE A 198 -12.24 3.06 -3.33
C ILE A 198 -12.87 1.79 -2.78
N VAL A 199 -14.19 1.68 -2.96
CA VAL A 199 -14.96 0.52 -2.49
C VAL A 199 -15.08 -0.53 -3.59
N PHE A 200 -14.43 -1.67 -3.41
CA PHE A 200 -14.60 -2.83 -4.26
C PHE A 200 -15.88 -3.58 -3.89
N THR A 201 -16.92 -3.41 -4.71
CA THR A 201 -18.28 -3.89 -4.41
C THR A 201 -18.52 -5.31 -4.91
N PRO A 202 -19.55 -6.02 -4.39
CA PRO A 202 -19.99 -7.30 -4.94
C PRO A 202 -20.35 -7.24 -6.43
N THR A 203 -20.88 -6.11 -6.91
CA THR A 203 -21.17 -5.90 -8.34
C THR A 203 -19.88 -5.91 -9.16
N LEU A 204 -18.82 -5.24 -8.69
CA LEU A 204 -17.52 -5.24 -9.37
C LEU A 204 -16.88 -6.63 -9.32
N LEU A 205 -16.95 -7.34 -8.20
CA LEU A 205 -16.43 -8.71 -8.09
C LEU A 205 -17.14 -9.67 -9.06
N ALA A 206 -18.48 -9.63 -9.11
CA ALA A 206 -19.25 -10.42 -10.05
C ALA A 206 -18.91 -10.06 -11.51
N TYR A 207 -18.64 -8.78 -11.79
CA TYR A 207 -18.16 -8.34 -13.10
C TYR A 207 -16.77 -8.92 -13.43
N CYS A 208 -15.82 -8.90 -12.49
CA CYS A 208 -14.50 -9.51 -12.67
C CYS A 208 -14.61 -10.98 -13.09
N GLN A 209 -15.45 -11.77 -12.41
CA GLN A 209 -15.70 -13.18 -12.73
C GLN A 209 -16.29 -13.40 -14.13
N ARG A 210 -16.99 -12.40 -14.70
CA ARG A 210 -17.50 -12.46 -16.08
C ARG A 210 -16.46 -12.14 -17.13
N ILE A 211 -15.58 -11.20 -16.85
CA ILE A 211 -14.55 -10.76 -17.81
C ILE A 211 -13.37 -11.72 -17.82
N ASN A 212 -12.91 -12.13 -16.64
CA ASN A 212 -11.81 -13.06 -16.49
C ASN A 212 -12.10 -14.00 -15.31
N PRO A 213 -12.71 -15.18 -15.55
CA PRO A 213 -13.13 -16.08 -14.48
C PRO A 213 -12.00 -16.50 -13.55
N GLU A 214 -10.81 -16.80 -14.07
CA GLU A 214 -9.66 -17.22 -13.26
C GLU A 214 -9.21 -16.11 -12.30
N VAL A 215 -9.07 -14.88 -12.80
CA VAL A 215 -8.74 -13.72 -11.95
C VAL A 215 -9.89 -13.41 -11.00
N GLY A 216 -11.13 -13.42 -11.48
CA GLY A 216 -12.31 -13.11 -10.68
C GLY A 216 -12.51 -14.09 -9.52
N ASP A 217 -12.30 -15.38 -9.73
CA ASP A 217 -12.40 -16.40 -8.68
C ASP A 217 -11.28 -16.25 -7.65
N TYR A 218 -10.07 -15.90 -8.10
CA TYR A 218 -8.98 -15.54 -7.18
C TYR A 218 -9.32 -14.30 -6.34
N LEU A 219 -9.83 -13.23 -6.96
CA LEU A 219 -10.25 -12.03 -6.25
C LEU A 219 -11.35 -12.38 -5.22
N ALA A 220 -12.33 -13.19 -5.61
CA ALA A 220 -13.39 -13.64 -4.71
C ALA A 220 -12.84 -14.40 -3.50
N ALA A 221 -11.88 -15.29 -3.73
CA ALA A 221 -11.26 -16.10 -2.68
C ALA A 221 -10.56 -15.24 -1.62
N ILE A 222 -9.89 -14.14 -2.02
CA ILE A 222 -9.16 -13.29 -1.07
C ILE A 222 -10.02 -12.16 -0.47
N THR A 223 -11.06 -11.66 -1.16
CA THR A 223 -11.81 -10.48 -0.69
C THR A 223 -13.06 -10.80 0.12
N GLN A 224 -13.57 -12.04 0.09
CA GLN A 224 -14.84 -12.37 0.76
C GLN A 224 -14.79 -12.13 2.28
N PHE A 225 -13.70 -12.56 2.94
CA PHE A 225 -13.47 -12.27 4.36
C PHE A 225 -13.47 -10.76 4.64
N TYR A 226 -12.86 -9.99 3.73
CA TYR A 226 -12.73 -8.54 3.86
C TYR A 226 -14.07 -7.81 3.70
N PHE A 227 -14.98 -8.34 2.87
CA PHE A 227 -16.34 -7.83 2.74
C PHE A 227 -17.12 -8.00 4.05
N ASP A 228 -16.99 -9.17 4.69
CA ASP A 228 -17.69 -9.47 5.95
C ASP A 228 -17.19 -8.56 7.08
N PHE A 229 -15.88 -8.34 7.17
CA PHE A 229 -15.29 -7.38 8.11
C PHE A 229 -15.85 -5.96 7.92
N HIS A 230 -15.79 -5.43 6.68
CA HIS A 230 -16.26 -4.07 6.39
C HIS A 230 -17.75 -3.89 6.64
N TRP A 231 -18.56 -4.92 6.38
CA TRP A 231 -19.97 -4.91 6.73
C TRP A 231 -20.19 -4.88 8.25
N GLN A 232 -19.43 -5.68 9.01
CA GLN A 232 -19.57 -5.79 10.46
C GLN A 232 -19.21 -4.50 11.20
N TYR A 233 -18.14 -3.82 10.77
CA TYR A 233 -17.60 -2.66 11.51
C TYR A 233 -17.99 -1.31 10.92
N GLU A 234 -18.08 -1.19 9.59
CA GLU A 234 -18.33 0.08 8.90
C GLU A 234 -19.65 0.10 8.10
N HIS A 235 -20.36 -1.03 8.04
CA HIS A 235 -21.60 -1.21 7.27
C HIS A 235 -21.45 -0.88 5.78
N ILE A 236 -20.26 -1.12 5.23
CA ILE A 236 -19.96 -0.95 3.80
C ILE A 236 -20.32 -2.25 3.07
N ILE A 237 -20.99 -2.12 1.92
CA ILE A 237 -21.28 -3.25 1.02
C ILE A 237 -20.10 -3.42 0.05
N GLY A 238 -19.15 -4.26 0.43
CA GLY A 238 -17.88 -4.47 -0.28
C GLY A 238 -16.71 -4.31 0.69
N CYS A 239 -15.51 -4.05 0.18
CA CYS A 239 -14.37 -3.66 1.00
C CYS A 239 -13.68 -2.41 0.44
N VAL A 240 -13.04 -1.64 1.31
CA VAL A 240 -12.12 -0.58 0.90
C VAL A 240 -10.80 -1.24 0.49
N ILE A 241 -10.30 -0.94 -0.72
CA ILE A 241 -9.01 -1.46 -1.20
C ILE A 241 -7.99 -0.31 -1.23
N ASN A 242 -7.23 -0.15 -0.15
CA ASN A 242 -6.44 1.06 0.06
C ASN A 242 -5.21 1.13 -0.85
N ASP A 243 -4.40 0.09 -0.78
CA ASP A 243 -3.08 0.05 -1.40
C ASP A 243 -3.07 0.15 -2.93
N PRO A 244 -4.04 -0.44 -3.67
CA PRO A 244 -4.11 -0.25 -5.11
C PRO A 244 -4.17 1.22 -5.52
N LEU A 245 -4.75 2.11 -4.70
CA LEU A 245 -4.81 3.53 -5.01
C LEU A 245 -3.41 4.16 -5.03
N ALA A 246 -2.51 3.76 -4.12
CA ALA A 246 -1.15 4.30 -4.09
C ALA A 246 -0.37 3.95 -5.36
N VAL A 247 -0.54 2.72 -5.87
CA VAL A 247 0.04 2.29 -7.15
C VAL A 247 -0.59 3.03 -8.33
N ALA A 248 -1.93 3.11 -8.37
CA ALA A 248 -2.64 3.80 -9.43
C ALA A 248 -2.25 5.29 -9.51
N TYR A 249 -2.20 5.97 -8.36
CA TYR A 249 -1.77 7.36 -8.24
C TYR A 249 -0.31 7.55 -8.62
N PHE A 250 0.58 6.62 -8.25
CA PHE A 250 1.97 6.69 -8.72
C PHE A 250 2.04 6.65 -10.26
N ILE A 251 1.25 5.76 -10.87
CA ILE A 251 1.17 5.61 -12.32
C ILE A 251 0.61 6.88 -12.97
N ASP A 252 -0.51 7.38 -12.47
CA ASP A 252 -1.21 8.56 -12.95
C ASP A 252 -1.53 9.53 -11.80
N PRO A 253 -0.63 10.50 -11.52
CA PRO A 253 -0.84 11.45 -10.43
C PRO A 253 -2.09 12.33 -10.60
N THR A 254 -2.67 12.40 -11.80
CA THR A 254 -3.89 13.18 -12.04
C THR A 254 -5.16 12.49 -11.55
N LEU A 255 -5.06 11.26 -11.01
CA LEU A 255 -6.17 10.57 -10.36
C LEU A 255 -6.59 11.23 -9.05
N CYS A 256 -5.66 11.89 -8.36
CA CYS A 256 -5.91 12.50 -7.08
C CYS A 256 -5.56 13.98 -7.08
N GLN A 257 -6.21 14.74 -6.21
CA GLN A 257 -5.85 16.13 -5.91
C GLN A 257 -5.59 16.28 -4.41
N GLY A 258 -4.80 17.29 -4.08
CA GLY A 258 -4.32 17.49 -2.72
C GLY A 258 -3.65 18.84 -2.54
N PHE A 259 -3.00 19.00 -1.40
CA PHE A 259 -2.23 20.20 -1.08
C PHE A 259 -0.97 19.84 -0.31
N GLU A 260 0.03 20.70 -0.42
CA GLU A 260 1.28 20.54 0.30
C GLU A 260 1.18 21.15 1.69
N SER A 261 1.72 20.44 2.69
CA SER A 261 1.73 20.91 4.08
C SER A 261 2.87 20.28 4.86
N TYR A 262 3.21 20.90 5.98
CA TYR A 262 3.90 20.18 7.04
C TYR A 262 2.93 19.19 7.70
N THR A 263 3.42 17.99 7.93
CA THR A 263 2.73 16.90 8.63
C THR A 263 3.67 16.25 9.63
N THR A 264 3.14 15.89 10.79
CA THR A 264 3.85 15.09 11.80
C THR A 264 2.92 13.99 12.35
N VAL A 265 3.45 13.10 13.18
CA VAL A 265 2.72 11.93 13.72
C VAL A 265 2.81 11.92 15.25
N GLU A 266 1.66 11.78 15.92
CA GLU A 266 1.61 11.60 17.37
C GLU A 266 2.08 10.18 17.75
N THR A 267 2.99 10.07 18.73
CA THR A 267 3.59 8.80 19.16
C THR A 267 3.14 8.37 20.56
N THR A 268 2.28 9.16 21.20
CA THR A 268 1.88 8.97 22.59
C THR A 268 0.38 9.22 22.83
N GLY A 269 -0.09 8.79 24.00
CA GLY A 269 -1.47 9.07 24.44
C GLY A 269 -2.55 8.36 23.63
N ILE A 270 -3.78 8.86 23.76
CA ILE A 270 -4.98 8.27 23.13
C ILE A 270 -5.03 8.50 21.61
N SER A 271 -4.22 9.43 21.10
CA SER A 271 -4.12 9.82 19.69
C SER A 271 -2.88 9.24 18.99
N ILE A 272 -2.22 8.26 19.60
CA ILE A 272 -1.07 7.56 19.01
C ILE A 272 -1.38 7.11 17.57
N GLY A 273 -0.47 7.40 16.64
CA GLY A 273 -0.62 7.14 15.20
C GLY A 273 -1.41 8.20 14.43
N GLN A 274 -1.96 9.23 15.08
CA GLN A 274 -2.65 10.32 14.39
C GLN A 274 -1.65 11.17 13.58
N THR A 275 -1.96 11.39 12.31
CA THR A 275 -1.31 12.41 11.48
C THR A 275 -1.87 13.80 11.77
N LEU A 276 -0.96 14.71 12.07
CA LEU A 276 -1.23 16.11 12.36
C LEU A 276 -0.79 16.96 11.17
N VAL A 277 -1.77 17.34 10.33
CA VAL A 277 -1.55 18.14 9.11
C VAL A 277 -1.79 19.62 9.39
N ASP A 278 -0.74 20.44 9.26
CA ASP A 278 -0.79 21.88 9.53
C ASP A 278 -1.31 22.68 8.33
N ARG A 279 -2.56 22.44 7.94
CA ARG A 279 -3.17 23.01 6.72
C ARG A 279 -3.07 24.54 6.60
N PHE A 280 -3.05 25.25 7.74
CA PHE A 280 -3.05 26.70 7.77
C PHE A 280 -1.67 27.30 8.08
N ASP A 281 -0.61 26.49 8.03
CA ASP A 281 0.77 26.88 8.31
C ASP A 281 0.92 27.60 9.67
N PHE A 282 0.27 27.09 10.71
CA PHE A 282 0.32 27.69 12.04
C PHE A 282 1.68 27.50 12.71
N TRP A 283 2.37 26.38 12.43
CA TRP A 283 3.66 26.06 13.01
C TRP A 283 4.84 26.61 12.20
N HIS A 284 4.62 27.13 10.99
CA HIS A 284 5.65 27.67 10.11
C HIS A 284 6.83 26.71 9.91
N ARG A 285 6.51 25.42 9.75
CA ARG A 285 7.49 24.36 9.52
C ARG A 285 7.66 24.11 8.01
N PRO A 286 8.85 23.69 7.56
CA PRO A 286 9.05 23.34 6.15
C PRO A 286 8.08 22.26 5.70
N ILE A 287 7.48 22.44 4.52
CA ILE A 287 6.62 21.44 3.87
C ILE A 287 7.40 20.13 3.70
N ASN A 288 6.81 19.02 4.15
CA ASN A 288 7.37 17.68 4.02
C ASN A 288 6.43 16.69 3.33
N SER A 289 5.20 17.09 3.02
CA SER A 289 4.19 16.17 2.47
C SER A 289 3.25 16.81 1.47
N LEU A 290 2.71 15.98 0.57
CA LEU A 290 1.55 16.23 -0.28
C LEU A 290 0.41 15.36 0.24
N ILE A 291 -0.67 15.97 0.73
CA ILE A 291 -1.82 15.30 1.31
C ILE A 291 -2.91 15.21 0.25
N LEU A 292 -3.27 13.99 -0.15
CA LEU A 292 -4.35 13.77 -1.11
C LEU A 292 -5.71 13.80 -0.40
N THR A 293 -6.68 14.51 -0.99
CA THR A 293 -8.03 14.69 -0.41
C THR A 293 -9.18 14.50 -1.39
N GLU A 294 -8.89 14.31 -2.67
CA GLU A 294 -9.90 14.04 -3.70
C GLU A 294 -9.38 12.96 -4.64
N VAL A 295 -10.27 12.07 -5.11
CA VAL A 295 -9.91 10.99 -6.03
C VAL A 295 -10.98 10.79 -7.12
N ASP A 296 -10.55 10.52 -8.35
CA ASP A 296 -11.45 10.04 -9.42
C ASP A 296 -11.61 8.53 -9.34
N THR A 297 -12.61 8.09 -8.58
CA THR A 297 -12.93 6.67 -8.37
C THR A 297 -13.25 5.92 -9.66
N ASN A 298 -13.86 6.59 -10.66
CA ASN A 298 -14.20 5.95 -11.93
C ASN A 298 -12.95 5.65 -12.74
N ARG A 299 -12.02 6.61 -12.82
CA ARG A 299 -10.74 6.41 -13.51
C ARG A 299 -9.88 5.38 -12.78
N PHE A 300 -9.89 5.38 -11.46
CA PHE A 300 -9.24 4.34 -10.66
C PHE A 300 -9.74 2.95 -11.08
N PHE A 301 -11.05 2.69 -11.03
CA PHE A 301 -11.60 1.37 -11.37
C PHE A 301 -11.42 1.03 -12.85
N GLU A 302 -11.47 2.02 -13.76
CA GLU A 302 -11.14 1.80 -15.17
C GLU A 302 -9.71 1.26 -15.32
N GLN A 303 -8.73 1.91 -14.70
CA GLN A 303 -7.33 1.47 -14.74
C GLN A 303 -7.13 0.11 -14.04
N PHE A 304 -7.59 -0.01 -12.79
CA PHE A 304 -7.42 -1.20 -11.97
C PHE A 304 -7.97 -2.44 -12.66
N LEU A 305 -9.22 -2.40 -13.13
CA LEU A 305 -9.85 -3.54 -13.77
C LEU A 305 -9.27 -3.83 -15.16
N THR A 306 -8.85 -2.80 -15.90
CA THR A 306 -8.15 -2.99 -17.20
C THR A 306 -6.89 -3.83 -17.00
N VAL A 307 -6.06 -3.46 -16.02
CA VAL A 307 -4.78 -4.14 -15.77
C VAL A 307 -5.01 -5.51 -15.15
N VAL A 308 -5.73 -5.58 -14.02
CA VAL A 308 -5.86 -6.83 -13.24
C VAL A 308 -6.60 -7.91 -14.02
N LEU A 309 -7.59 -7.56 -14.85
CA LEU A 309 -8.32 -8.52 -15.66
C LEU A 309 -7.67 -8.80 -17.02
N ASN A 310 -6.60 -8.08 -17.37
CA ASN A 310 -5.98 -8.07 -18.70
C ASN A 310 -7.02 -7.85 -19.81
N ALA A 311 -7.85 -6.81 -19.64
CA ALA A 311 -8.98 -6.50 -20.50
C ALA A 311 -8.73 -5.22 -21.30
N GLN A 312 -9.48 -5.01 -22.40
CA GLN A 312 -9.37 -3.77 -23.16
C GLN A 312 -10.01 -2.60 -22.39
N ALA A 313 -9.24 -1.51 -22.19
CA ALA A 313 -9.69 -0.34 -21.46
C ALA A 313 -11.03 0.24 -21.97
N SER A 314 -11.24 0.25 -23.29
CA SER A 314 -12.49 0.73 -23.89
C SER A 314 -13.72 -0.10 -23.49
N ILE A 315 -13.55 -1.40 -23.26
CA ILE A 315 -14.62 -2.29 -22.80
C ILE A 315 -14.92 -1.99 -21.34
N ILE A 316 -13.89 -2.00 -20.48
CA ILE A 316 -14.03 -1.69 -19.04
C ILE A 316 -14.71 -0.33 -18.83
N LYS A 317 -14.24 0.71 -19.52
CA LYS A 317 -14.82 2.07 -19.47
C LYS A 317 -16.31 2.09 -19.84
N THR A 318 -16.70 1.29 -20.84
CA THR A 318 -18.07 1.24 -21.33
C THR A 318 -18.97 0.50 -20.34
N ASP A 319 -18.48 -0.60 -19.79
CA ASP A 319 -19.24 -1.45 -18.88
C ASP A 319 -19.41 -0.81 -17.49
N LEU A 320 -18.37 -0.16 -16.95
CA LEU A 320 -18.45 0.55 -15.66
C LEU A 320 -19.56 1.62 -15.65
N LYS A 321 -19.87 2.24 -16.80
CA LYS A 321 -21.00 3.19 -16.93
C LYS A 321 -22.37 2.52 -16.77
N LYS A 322 -22.46 1.21 -17.03
CA LYS A 322 -23.70 0.41 -16.95
C LYS A 322 -23.84 -0.34 -15.63
N LEU A 323 -22.78 -0.47 -14.85
CA LEU A 323 -22.76 -1.15 -13.55
C LEU A 323 -23.26 -0.27 -12.38
N ARG A 324 -23.69 0.96 -12.67
CA ARG A 324 -24.23 1.92 -11.70
C ARG A 324 -25.68 1.66 -11.35
#